data_AF-A0A0S8HQQ6-F1
#
_entry.id   AF-A0A0S8HQQ6-F1
#
_cell.length_a   1.000
_cell.length_b   1.000
_cell.length_c   1.000
_cell.angle_alpha   90.00
_cell.angle_beta   90.00
_cell.angle_gamma   90.00
#
_symmetry.space_group_name_H-M   'P 1'
#
loop_
_entity.id
_entity.type
_entity.pdbx_description
1 polymer ?
#
loop_
_entity_poly.entity_id
_entity_poly.type
_entity_poly.pdbx_seq_one_letter_code
_entity_poly.pdbx_strand_id
1 'polypeptide(L)'
;MDDEQHIKSRLDSMNKELPFSVPENYFDNFASRLQERMQTGKKPGLFRKTYELVRPQLALAAAIAAFLAIGYTTVRLIMNDEETTDNVVEIADVINYYFDDFDDDMLISTLAEENGIDWLNTSMEGDDILDYLSEENNLDYSELIDLY
;
A
#
# COMPACT_ATOMS: atom_id res chain seq x y z
N MET A 1 40.59 -38.96 76.78
CA MET A 1 39.43 -38.49 77.59
C MET A 1 39.61 -37.05 78.08
N ASP A 2 40.77 -36.40 77.86
CA ASP A 2 41.07 -35.07 78.39
C ASP A 2 40.61 -33.90 77.50
N ASP A 3 40.49 -34.11 76.19
CA ASP A 3 40.17 -33.04 75.24
C ASP A 3 38.71 -32.56 75.33
N GLU A 4 37.76 -33.46 75.60
CA GLU A 4 36.34 -33.14 75.72
C GLU A 4 36.05 -32.27 76.95
N GLN A 5 36.78 -32.49 78.04
CA GLN A 5 36.62 -31.74 79.28
C GLN A 5 37.13 -30.29 79.13
N HIS A 6 38.23 -30.13 78.40
CA HIS A 6 38.81 -28.81 78.11
C HIS A 6 37.92 -27.97 77.20
N ILE A 7 37.25 -28.60 76.22
CA ILE A 7 36.31 -27.91 75.33
C ILE A 7 35.06 -27.46 76.11
N LYS A 8 34.45 -28.33 76.90
CA LYS A 8 33.26 -28.00 77.71
C LYS A 8 33.49 -26.85 78.69
N SER A 9 34.64 -26.85 79.38
CA SER A 9 35.02 -25.78 80.32
C SER A 9 35.13 -24.41 79.62
N ARG A 10 35.72 -24.38 78.42
CA ARG A 10 35.82 -23.14 77.64
C ARG A 10 34.46 -22.66 77.13
N LEU A 11 33.59 -23.57 76.69
CA LEU A 11 32.22 -23.21 76.27
C LEU A 11 31.37 -22.66 77.42
N ASP A 12 31.49 -23.19 78.64
CA ASP A 12 30.70 -22.71 79.79
C ASP A 12 31.20 -21.35 80.32
N SER A 13 32.46 -21.00 80.06
CA SER A 13 33.04 -19.67 80.34
C SER A 13 32.68 -18.58 79.32
N MET A 14 32.08 -18.94 78.18
CA MET A 14 31.64 -17.99 77.16
C MET A 14 30.23 -17.48 77.46
N ASN A 15 30.02 -16.17 77.31
CA ASN A 15 28.70 -15.56 77.47
C ASN A 15 27.71 -16.22 76.50
N LYS A 16 26.60 -16.75 77.04
CA LYS A 16 25.56 -17.47 76.28
C LYS A 16 24.62 -16.52 75.53
N GLU A 17 24.86 -15.22 75.61
CA GLU A 17 24.20 -14.21 74.79
C GLU A 17 24.62 -14.37 73.33
N LEU A 18 23.65 -14.62 72.46
CA LEU A 18 23.85 -14.66 71.01
C LEU A 18 24.18 -13.25 70.51
N PRO A 19 25.41 -12.97 70.04
CA PRO A 19 25.78 -11.64 69.56
C PRO A 19 25.10 -11.27 68.23
N PHE A 20 24.48 -12.26 67.57
CA PHE A 20 23.76 -12.09 66.33
C PHE A 20 22.30 -12.52 66.54
N SER A 21 21.40 -11.56 66.36
CA SER A 21 19.98 -11.83 66.25
C SER A 21 19.57 -11.70 64.79
N VAL A 22 18.68 -12.60 64.34
CA VAL A 22 18.05 -12.46 63.03
C VAL A 22 16.81 -11.59 63.16
N PRO A 23 16.45 -10.81 62.13
CA PRO A 23 15.18 -10.11 62.11
C PRO A 23 14.00 -11.08 62.25
N GLU A 24 12.90 -10.60 62.84
CA GLU A 24 11.64 -11.34 62.87
C GLU A 24 11.21 -11.73 61.44
N ASN A 25 10.70 -12.96 61.29
CA ASN A 25 10.27 -13.52 60.01
C ASN A 25 11.35 -13.58 58.92
N TYR A 26 12.65 -13.56 59.29
CA TYR A 26 13.75 -13.66 58.33
C TYR A 26 13.69 -14.96 57.51
N PHE A 27 13.45 -16.08 58.18
CA PHE A 27 13.40 -17.41 57.56
C PHE A 27 12.10 -17.62 56.77
N ASP A 28 10.97 -17.11 57.27
CA ASP A 28 9.68 -17.21 56.59
C ASP A 28 9.69 -16.50 55.23
N ASN A 29 10.32 -15.32 55.16
CA ASN A 29 10.43 -14.54 53.92
C ASN A 29 11.66 -14.89 53.08
N PHE A 30 12.54 -15.77 53.55
CA PHE A 30 13.78 -16.12 52.84
C PHE A 30 13.50 -16.78 51.51
N ALA A 31 12.61 -17.78 51.48
CA ALA A 31 12.25 -18.51 50.26
C ALA A 31 11.68 -17.57 49.19
N SER A 32 10.79 -16.66 49.58
CA SER A 32 10.20 -15.66 48.69
C SER A 32 11.25 -14.72 48.10
N ARG A 33 12.16 -14.18 48.92
CA ARG A 33 13.27 -13.31 48.46
C ARG A 33 14.24 -14.05 47.54
N LEU A 34 14.52 -15.31 47.82
CA LEU A 34 15.38 -16.14 46.98
C LEU A 34 14.73 -16.38 45.61
N GLN A 35 13.45 -16.73 45.61
CA GLN A 35 12.68 -16.93 44.38
C GLN A 35 12.59 -15.64 43.55
N GLU A 36 12.34 -14.49 44.19
CA GLU A 36 12.34 -13.18 43.54
C GLU A 36 13.70 -12.86 42.89
N ARG A 37 14.82 -13.17 43.56
CA ARG A 37 16.18 -13.01 43.00
C ARG A 37 16.45 -13.95 41.83
N MET A 38 15.97 -15.19 41.90
CA MET A 38 16.06 -16.14 40.78
C MET A 38 15.22 -15.70 39.58
N GLN A 39 14.08 -15.04 39.81
CA GLN A 39 13.21 -14.51 38.75
C GLN A 39 13.75 -13.21 38.14
N THR A 40 14.26 -12.28 38.96
CA THR A 40 14.86 -11.02 38.50
C THR A 40 16.22 -11.21 37.80
N GLY A 41 16.92 -12.33 38.06
CA GLY A 41 18.07 -12.77 37.27
C GLY A 41 17.73 -13.18 35.83
N LYS A 42 16.46 -13.45 35.51
CA LYS A 42 15.95 -13.59 34.15
C LYS A 42 15.41 -12.26 33.67
N LYS A 43 16.31 -11.37 33.22
CA LYS A 43 15.90 -10.14 32.54
C LYS A 43 14.96 -10.48 31.37
N PRO A 44 13.81 -9.78 31.23
CA PRO A 44 12.96 -9.94 30.07
C PRO A 44 13.63 -9.31 28.84
N GLY A 45 13.58 -10.04 27.72
CA GLY A 45 13.88 -9.50 26.39
C GLY A 45 15.31 -9.72 25.91
N LEU A 46 15.57 -10.89 25.34
CA LEU A 46 16.73 -11.18 24.49
C LEU A 46 16.84 -10.26 23.24
N PHE A 47 15.85 -9.38 22.99
CA PHE A 47 15.73 -8.58 21.78
C PHE A 47 16.31 -7.16 21.84
N ARG A 48 16.96 -6.76 22.95
CA ARG A 48 17.58 -5.42 23.06
C ARG A 48 19.07 -5.34 22.68
N LYS A 49 19.66 -6.40 22.11
CA LYS A 49 21.10 -6.39 21.76
C LYS A 49 21.45 -6.98 20.39
N THR A 50 20.47 -7.35 19.57
CA THR A 50 20.72 -7.84 18.20
C THR A 50 20.58 -6.76 17.13
N TYR A 51 20.02 -5.58 17.45
CA TYR A 51 19.96 -4.42 16.53
C TYR A 51 21.33 -3.78 16.26
N GLU A 52 22.39 -4.20 16.96
CA GLU A 52 23.73 -3.63 16.84
C GLU A 52 24.61 -4.40 15.83
N LEU A 53 24.28 -5.67 15.52
CA LEU A 53 25.07 -6.51 14.61
C LEU A 53 24.47 -6.69 13.21
N VAL A 54 23.17 -6.45 13.03
CA VAL A 54 22.53 -6.47 11.69
C VAL A 54 22.85 -5.23 10.85
N ARG A 55 23.57 -4.25 11.41
CA ARG A 55 23.66 -2.88 10.89
C ARG A 55 24.34 -2.67 9.53
N PRO A 56 25.29 -3.48 9.03
CA PRO A 56 25.89 -3.18 7.73
C PRO A 56 25.26 -3.92 6.54
N GLN A 57 24.82 -5.18 6.71
CA GLN A 57 24.30 -5.98 5.59
C GLN A 57 22.80 -5.77 5.34
N LEU A 58 22.01 -5.55 6.40
CA LEU A 58 20.60 -5.19 6.25
C LEU A 58 20.42 -3.74 5.79
N ALA A 59 21.40 -2.86 6.02
CA ALA A 59 21.40 -1.50 5.48
C ALA A 59 21.44 -1.50 3.94
N LEU A 60 22.17 -2.44 3.33
CA LEU A 60 22.22 -2.58 1.87
C LEU A 60 20.86 -3.02 1.30
N ALA A 61 20.27 -4.07 1.89
CA ALA A 61 18.95 -4.54 1.46
C ALA A 61 17.86 -3.48 1.68
N ALA A 62 17.91 -2.77 2.82
CA ALA A 62 16.99 -1.67 3.12
C ALA A 62 17.19 -0.48 2.18
N ALA A 63 18.42 -0.18 1.75
CA ALA A 63 18.68 0.89 0.78
C ALA A 63 18.12 0.56 -0.60
N ILE A 64 18.27 -0.69 -1.07
CA ILE A 64 17.67 -1.15 -2.32
C ILE A 64 16.14 -1.10 -2.23
N ALA A 65 15.57 -1.61 -1.13
CA ALA A 65 14.13 -1.57 -0.90
C ALA A 65 13.60 -0.13 -0.82
N ALA A 66 14.32 0.78 -0.16
CA ALA A 66 13.97 2.19 -0.08
C ALA A 66 14.05 2.88 -1.45
N PHE A 67 15.06 2.57 -2.27
CA PHE A 67 15.17 3.12 -3.63
C PHE A 67 14.01 2.66 -4.52
N LEU A 68 13.66 1.38 -4.47
CA LEU A 68 12.50 0.84 -5.19
C LEU A 68 11.18 1.45 -4.68
N ALA A 69 11.04 1.60 -3.36
CA ALA A 69 9.87 2.22 -2.76
C ALA A 69 9.73 3.67 -3.21
N ILE A 70 10.81 4.47 -3.15
CA ILE A 70 10.81 5.87 -3.62
C ILE A 70 10.48 5.93 -5.12
N GLY A 71 11.15 5.14 -5.96
CA GLY A 71 10.87 5.08 -7.39
C GLY A 71 9.42 4.72 -7.69
N TYR A 72 8.89 3.68 -7.05
CA TYR A 72 7.49 3.28 -7.17
C TYR A 72 6.55 4.39 -6.67
N THR A 73 6.83 5.03 -5.54
CA THR A 73 5.99 6.11 -5.02
C THR A 73 6.05 7.36 -5.88
N THR A 74 7.18 7.68 -6.51
CA THR A 74 7.32 8.83 -7.41
C THR A 74 6.56 8.58 -8.71
N VAL A 75 6.74 7.41 -9.30
CA VAL A 75 5.97 6.98 -10.48
C VAL A 75 4.48 6.99 -10.16
N ARG A 76 4.09 6.42 -9.03
CA ARG A 76 2.70 6.43 -8.58
C ARG A 76 2.19 7.85 -8.29
N LEU A 77 2.95 8.74 -7.67
CA LEU A 77 2.49 10.11 -7.40
C LEU A 77 2.32 10.94 -8.66
N ILE A 78 3.13 10.70 -9.70
CA ILE A 78 3.07 11.44 -10.96
C ILE A 78 2.04 10.83 -11.92
N MET A 79 1.85 9.51 -11.91
CA MET A 79 0.93 8.79 -12.81
C MET A 79 -0.45 8.51 -12.21
N ASN A 80 -0.72 8.86 -10.95
CA ASN A 80 -2.02 8.61 -10.29
C ASN A 80 -2.95 9.84 -10.35
N ASP A 81 -2.67 10.79 -11.23
CA ASP A 81 -3.60 11.87 -11.61
C ASP A 81 -4.48 11.51 -12.81
N GLU A 82 -4.24 10.36 -13.45
CA GLU A 82 -5.17 9.84 -14.46
C GLU A 82 -6.28 9.07 -13.76
N GLU A 83 -7.20 9.83 -13.15
CA GLU A 83 -8.58 9.37 -13.08
C GLU A 83 -8.99 9.00 -14.52
N THR A 84 -9.35 7.74 -14.71
CA THR A 84 -9.76 7.15 -15.96
C THR A 84 -11.05 7.79 -16.49
N THR A 85 -10.94 9.00 -17.02
CA THR A 85 -11.96 9.73 -17.80
C THR A 85 -11.34 10.36 -19.05
N ASP A 86 -10.21 9.84 -19.54
CA ASP A 86 -9.44 10.47 -20.63
C ASP A 86 -9.45 9.73 -21.97
N ASN A 87 -10.27 8.69 -22.13
CA ASN A 87 -10.33 8.01 -23.44
C ASN A 87 -11.15 8.78 -24.48
N VAL A 88 -12.01 9.73 -24.11
CA VAL A 88 -12.87 10.44 -25.10
C VAL A 88 -12.27 11.79 -25.49
N VAL A 89 -11.58 12.48 -24.56
CA VAL A 89 -10.99 13.79 -24.81
C VAL A 89 -9.67 13.67 -25.58
N GLU A 90 -8.83 12.70 -25.24
CA GLU A 90 -7.56 12.46 -25.96
C GLU A 90 -7.81 12.02 -27.42
N ILE A 91 -8.81 11.14 -27.65
CA ILE A 91 -9.19 10.73 -28.99
C ILE A 91 -9.73 11.93 -29.79
N ALA A 92 -10.55 12.79 -29.18
CA ALA A 92 -11.06 13.98 -29.86
C ALA A 92 -9.95 14.96 -30.24
N ASP A 93 -8.97 15.19 -29.35
CA ASP A 93 -7.84 16.09 -29.61
C ASP A 93 -6.89 15.51 -30.69
N VAL A 94 -6.63 14.21 -30.66
CA VAL A 94 -5.85 13.51 -31.70
C VAL A 94 -6.58 13.55 -33.04
N ILE A 95 -7.88 13.24 -33.07
CA ILE A 95 -8.69 13.32 -34.28
C ILE A 95 -8.63 14.74 -34.84
N ASN A 96 -8.90 15.77 -34.04
CA ASN A 96 -8.88 17.16 -34.49
C ASN A 96 -7.50 17.59 -35.01
N TYR A 97 -6.41 17.14 -34.39
CA TYR A 97 -5.04 17.45 -34.83
C TYR A 97 -4.70 16.84 -36.20
N TYR A 98 -5.21 15.64 -36.49
CA TYR A 98 -5.02 14.98 -37.78
C TYR A 98 -6.16 15.22 -38.77
N PHE A 99 -7.28 15.82 -38.35
CA PHE A 99 -8.48 16.04 -39.16
C PHE A 99 -8.19 16.94 -40.36
N ASP A 100 -7.25 17.89 -40.22
CA ASP A 100 -6.85 18.78 -41.32
C ASP A 100 -6.19 18.02 -42.50
N ASP A 101 -5.64 16.83 -42.24
CA ASP A 101 -5.07 15.92 -43.25
C ASP A 101 -6.07 14.87 -43.76
N PHE A 102 -7.24 14.73 -43.12
CA PHE A 102 -8.31 13.84 -43.56
C PHE A 102 -9.22 14.58 -44.55
N ASP A 103 -9.08 14.25 -45.83
CA ASP A 103 -9.97 14.77 -46.88
C ASP A 103 -11.35 14.08 -46.80
N ASP A 104 -12.43 14.87 -46.75
CA ASP A 104 -13.81 14.37 -46.70
C ASP A 104 -14.12 13.44 -47.89
N ASP A 105 -13.50 13.70 -49.04
CA ASP A 105 -13.64 12.86 -50.24
C ASP A 105 -13.09 11.43 -50.03
N MET A 106 -12.05 11.27 -49.20
CA MET A 106 -11.50 9.95 -48.85
C MET A 106 -12.42 9.19 -47.89
N LEU A 107 -13.04 9.91 -46.95
CA LEU A 107 -13.99 9.32 -46.01
C LEU A 107 -15.29 8.89 -46.71
N ILE A 108 -15.79 9.73 -47.61
CA ILE A 108 -16.97 9.42 -48.43
C ILE A 108 -16.71 8.22 -49.36
N SER A 109 -15.54 8.15 -49.99
CA SER A 109 -15.21 7.03 -50.89
C SER A 109 -15.06 5.69 -50.16
N THR A 110 -14.48 5.68 -48.96
CA THR A 110 -14.38 4.46 -48.14
C THR A 110 -15.74 3.99 -47.62
N LEU A 111 -16.60 4.90 -47.17
CA LEU A 111 -17.97 4.56 -46.76
C LEU A 111 -18.83 4.09 -47.93
N ALA A 112 -18.68 4.71 -49.11
CA ALA A 112 -19.37 4.30 -50.33
C ALA A 112 -18.91 2.91 -50.79
N GLU A 113 -17.61 2.60 -50.69
CA GLU A 113 -17.06 1.29 -51.02
C GLU A 113 -17.56 0.21 -50.05
N GLU A 114 -17.60 0.49 -48.75
CA GLU A 114 -18.11 -0.45 -47.73
C GLU A 114 -19.60 -0.74 -47.90
N ASN A 115 -20.41 0.30 -48.17
CA ASN A 115 -21.85 0.16 -48.35
C ASN A 115 -22.27 -0.17 -49.79
N GLY A 116 -21.32 -0.31 -50.71
CA GLY A 116 -21.57 -0.62 -52.12
C GLY A 116 -22.37 0.46 -52.86
N ILE A 117 -22.29 1.72 -52.42
CA ILE A 117 -23.02 2.84 -53.00
C ILE A 117 -22.23 3.39 -54.19
N ASP A 118 -22.72 3.15 -55.41
CA ASP A 118 -22.13 3.67 -56.63
C ASP A 118 -22.64 5.11 -56.88
N TRP A 119 -21.85 6.11 -56.50
CA TRP A 119 -22.21 7.53 -56.63
C TRP A 119 -22.39 7.97 -58.10
N LEU A 120 -21.78 7.26 -59.05
CA LEU A 120 -21.93 7.53 -60.48
C LEU A 120 -23.27 7.04 -61.05
N ASN A 121 -23.96 6.14 -60.34
CA ASN A 121 -25.19 5.50 -60.80
C ASN A 121 -26.39 5.76 -59.89
N THR A 122 -26.14 6.39 -58.74
CA THR A 122 -27.19 6.84 -57.82
C THR A 122 -27.60 8.24 -58.21
N SER A 123 -28.52 8.34 -59.18
CA SER A 123 -29.36 9.54 -59.31
C SER A 123 -30.32 9.55 -58.14
N MET A 124 -29.81 9.85 -56.94
CA MET A 124 -30.63 10.08 -55.76
C MET A 124 -31.44 11.34 -56.03
N GLU A 125 -32.73 11.15 -56.29
CA GLU A 125 -33.67 12.25 -56.38
C GLU A 125 -33.76 12.87 -54.98
N GLY A 126 -33.83 14.20 -54.88
CA GLY A 126 -33.69 14.91 -53.60
C GLY A 126 -34.67 14.42 -52.52
N ASP A 127 -35.78 13.84 -52.93
CA ASP A 127 -36.81 13.26 -52.08
C ASP A 127 -36.32 12.01 -51.30
N ASP A 128 -35.45 11.18 -51.89
CA ASP A 128 -34.93 9.97 -51.22
C ASP A 128 -33.96 10.33 -50.08
N ILE A 129 -33.20 11.41 -50.26
CA ILE A 129 -32.29 11.93 -49.23
C ILE A 129 -33.11 12.53 -48.08
N LEU A 130 -34.20 13.24 -48.39
CA LEU A 130 -35.09 13.81 -47.39
C LEU A 130 -35.75 12.72 -46.54
N ASP A 131 -36.22 11.63 -47.15
CA ASP A 131 -36.86 10.53 -46.43
C ASP A 131 -35.92 9.85 -45.44
N TYR A 132 -34.68 9.57 -45.87
CA TYR A 132 -33.63 9.01 -45.02
C TYR A 132 -33.29 9.93 -43.82
N LEU A 133 -33.20 11.25 -44.06
CA LEU A 133 -32.90 12.20 -43.00
C LEU A 133 -34.07 12.40 -42.01
N SER A 134 -35.33 12.26 -42.46
CA SER A 134 -36.49 12.25 -41.56
C SER A 134 -36.50 11.02 -40.67
N GLU A 135 -36.20 9.85 -41.22
CA GLU A 135 -36.37 8.58 -40.52
C GLU A 135 -35.38 8.46 -39.34
N GLU A 136 -34.15 8.95 -39.50
CA GLU A 136 -33.12 8.88 -38.46
C GLU A 136 -33.24 10.00 -37.40
N ASN A 137 -33.69 11.20 -37.77
CA ASN A 137 -33.77 12.34 -36.84
C ASN A 137 -35.18 12.68 -36.35
N ASN A 138 -36.22 11.93 -36.77
CA ASN A 138 -37.63 12.18 -36.44
C ASN A 138 -38.04 13.65 -36.66
N LEU A 139 -37.52 14.25 -37.73
CA LEU A 139 -37.79 15.64 -38.11
C LEU A 139 -39.05 15.67 -39.00
N ASP A 140 -40.11 16.32 -38.52
CA ASP A 140 -41.34 16.48 -39.29
C ASP A 140 -41.20 17.65 -40.27
N TYR A 141 -40.85 17.33 -41.53
CA TYR A 141 -40.68 18.31 -42.61
C TYR A 141 -41.95 19.10 -42.96
N SER A 142 -43.12 18.66 -42.46
CA SER A 142 -44.39 19.41 -42.59
C SER A 142 -44.29 20.82 -42.01
N GLU A 143 -43.51 21.02 -40.94
CA GLU A 143 -43.35 22.34 -40.31
C GLU A 143 -42.45 23.29 -41.11
N LEU A 144 -41.57 22.76 -41.97
CA LEU A 144 -40.63 23.58 -42.74
C LEU A 144 -41.26 24.16 -44.02
N ILE A 145 -42.29 23.50 -44.56
CA ILE A 145 -43.02 23.98 -45.75
C ILE A 145 -43.97 25.13 -45.40
N ASP A 146 -44.51 25.15 -44.17
CA ASP A 146 -45.38 26.25 -43.69
C ASP A 146 -44.60 27.54 -43.35
N LEU A 147 -43.26 27.52 -43.42
CA LEU A 147 -42.42 28.70 -43.15
C LEU A 147 -42.02 29.50 -44.42
N TYR A 148 -42.65 29.23 -45.56
CA TYR A 148 -42.57 30.06 -46.77
C TYR A 148 -43.95 30.38 -47.33
#